data_AF-A0A1E1W089-F1
#
_entry.id   AF-A0A1E1W089-F1
#
_cell.length_a   1.000
_cell.length_b   1.000
_cell.length_c   1.000
_cell.angle_alpha   90.00
_cell.angle_beta   90.00
_cell.angle_gamma   90.00
#
_symmetry.space_group_name_H-M   'P 1'
#
loop_
_entity.id
_entity.type
_entity.pdbx_description
1 polymer ?
#
loop_
_entity_poly.entity_id
_entity_poly.type
_entity_poly.pdbx_seq_one_letter_code
_entity_poly.pdbx_strand_id
1 'polypeptide(L)'
;EGVILPAVPLSKRQPQREVKGVQITVTATPHPRTNEKSQTVELTNIPPILTAVQTVTPVRDFFSAQQLVSVTQPGLYTVAVECAFVDEQGQLWNTGPRTARVIKAHDDPTSKSTAQTTRARF
;
A
#
# COMPACT_ATOMS: atom_id res chain seq x y z
N GLU A 1 -5.98 6.60 7.39
CA GLU A 1 -5.89 7.47 8.59
C GLU A 1 -5.35 6.65 9.75
N GLY A 2 -4.89 7.31 10.81
CA GLY A 2 -4.38 6.63 12.00
C GLY A 2 -4.27 7.55 13.22
N VAL A 3 -4.16 6.91 14.39
CA VAL A 3 -3.96 7.57 15.69
C VAL A 3 -2.62 7.10 16.27
N ILE A 4 -1.82 8.05 16.74
CA ILE A 4 -0.55 7.84 17.42
C ILE A 4 -0.85 7.63 18.90
N LEU A 5 -0.53 6.45 19.42
CA LEU A 5 -0.66 6.17 20.84
C LEU A 5 0.56 6.70 21.59
N PRO A 6 0.37 7.30 22.78
CA PRO A 6 1.49 7.76 23.60
C PRO A 6 2.39 6.58 23.99
N ALA A 7 3.70 6.81 23.97
CA ALA A 7 4.66 5.80 24.37
C ALA A 7 4.53 5.50 25.87
N VAL A 8 4.51 4.21 26.23
CA VAL A 8 4.61 3.77 27.63
C VAL A 8 6.09 3.65 28.00
N PRO A 9 6.64 4.55 28.83
CA PRO A 9 8.06 4.51 29.18
C PRO A 9 8.38 3.32 30.08
N LEU A 10 9.47 2.61 29.80
CA LEU A 10 9.95 1.51 30.63
C LEU A 10 10.56 2.01 31.96
N SER A 11 10.97 3.28 32.01
CA SER A 11 11.49 3.95 33.21
C SER A 11 11.10 5.43 33.20
N LYS A 12 10.79 5.98 34.39
CA LYS A 12 10.43 7.40 34.57
C LYS A 12 11.50 8.38 34.09
N ARG A 13 12.75 7.93 33.93
CA ARG A 13 13.89 8.78 33.50
C ARG A 13 14.25 8.60 32.02
N GLN A 14 13.54 7.75 31.29
CA GLN A 14 13.87 7.51 29.88
C GLN A 14 13.34 8.67 29.03
N PRO A 15 14.23 9.39 28.29
CA PRO A 15 13.77 10.40 27.35
C PRO A 15 12.97 9.73 26.23
N GLN A 16 11.80 10.29 25.94
CA GLN A 16 10.96 9.85 24.83
C GLN A 16 11.31 10.65 23.57
N ARG A 17 11.35 9.97 22.43
CA ARG A 17 11.47 10.65 21.14
C ARG A 17 10.10 11.21 20.75
N GLU A 18 10.14 12.37 20.09
CA GLU A 18 8.95 13.02 19.56
C GLU A 18 8.74 12.61 18.10
N VAL A 19 7.46 12.42 17.73
CA VAL A 19 7.08 12.09 16.36
C VAL A 19 6.85 13.39 15.59
N LYS A 20 7.75 13.70 14.67
CA LYS A 20 7.66 14.86 13.77
C LYS A 20 6.79 14.59 12.55
N GLY A 21 6.81 13.34 12.08
CA GLY A 21 6.07 12.93 10.90
C GLY A 21 5.73 11.45 10.92
N VAL A 22 4.77 11.09 10.07
CA VAL A 22 4.42 9.70 9.78
C VAL A 22 4.65 9.48 8.29
N GLN A 23 5.59 8.59 7.95
CA GLN A 23 5.78 8.13 6.59
C GLN A 23 4.86 6.94 6.34
N ILE A 24 4.09 7.02 5.26
CA ILE A 24 3.14 6.01 4.82
C ILE A 24 3.65 5.49 3.48
N THR A 25 3.86 4.18 3.42
CA THR A 25 4.31 3.47 2.23
C THR A 25 3.20 2.54 1.78
N VAL A 26 2.70 2.74 0.56
CA VAL A 26 1.72 1.86 -0.07
C VAL A 26 2.42 1.09 -1.17
N THR A 27 2.32 -0.23 -1.12
CA THR A 27 2.90 -1.15 -2.12
C THR A 27 1.79 -1.98 -2.75
N ALA A 28 1.91 -2.28 -4.04
CA ALA A 28 1.05 -3.24 -4.72
C ALA A 28 1.89 -4.36 -5.34
N THR A 29 1.65 -5.59 -4.87
CA THR A 29 2.36 -6.80 -5.33
C THR A 29 1.39 -7.67 -6.13
N PRO A 30 1.68 -8.00 -7.40
CA PRO A 30 0.81 -8.84 -8.23
C PRO A 30 0.89 -10.29 -7.77
N HIS A 31 -0.24 -11.00 -7.86
CA HIS A 31 -0.28 -12.45 -7.68
C HIS A 31 0.14 -13.11 -9.01
N PRO A 32 1.12 -14.03 -9.00
CA PRO A 32 1.42 -14.83 -10.18
C PRO A 32 0.18 -15.60 -10.61
N ARG A 33 -0.07 -15.64 -11.91
CA ARG A 33 -1.12 -16.50 -12.48
C ARG A 33 -0.58 -17.94 -12.53
N THR A 34 -0.78 -18.71 -11.47
CA THR A 34 -0.50 -20.16 -11.48
C THR A 34 -1.77 -20.91 -11.87
N ASN A 35 -1.63 -21.93 -12.72
CA ASN A 35 -2.76 -22.69 -13.27
C ASN A 35 -3.17 -23.88 -12.38
N GLU A 36 -2.81 -23.84 -11.10
CA GLU A 36 -2.85 -25.00 -10.21
C GLU A 36 -3.73 -24.68 -9.01
N LYS A 37 -4.83 -25.45 -8.86
CA LYS A 37 -5.70 -25.40 -7.69
C LYS A 37 -4.84 -25.59 -6.44
N SER A 38 -4.99 -24.66 -5.49
CA SER A 38 -4.37 -24.66 -4.16
C SER A 38 -2.91 -24.19 -4.15
N GLN A 39 -2.69 -22.88 -4.10
CA GLN A 39 -1.46 -22.35 -3.54
C GLN A 39 -1.78 -21.04 -2.81
N THR A 40 -1.63 -21.05 -1.49
CA THR A 40 -1.43 -19.84 -0.70
C THR A 40 -0.13 -19.21 -1.23
N VAL A 41 -0.25 -18.28 -2.19
CA VAL A 41 0.93 -17.70 -2.85
C VAL A 41 1.70 -16.91 -1.80
N GLU A 42 2.89 -17.40 -1.45
CA GLU A 42 3.80 -16.67 -0.58
C GLU A 42 4.40 -15.50 -1.38
N LEU A 43 3.85 -14.30 -1.19
CA LEU A 43 4.27 -13.10 -1.92
C LEU A 43 5.64 -12.54 -1.46
N THR A 44 6.29 -13.17 -0.47
CA THR A 44 7.51 -12.66 0.17
C THR A 44 8.64 -12.35 -0.83
N ASN A 45 8.73 -13.12 -1.92
CA ASN A 45 9.80 -12.99 -2.92
C ASN A 45 9.40 -12.21 -4.18
N ILE A 46 8.17 -11.66 -4.23
CA ILE A 46 7.69 -10.92 -5.39
C ILE A 46 7.83 -9.43 -5.10
N PRO A 47 8.66 -8.69 -5.85
CA PRO A 47 8.80 -7.27 -5.63
C PRO A 47 7.47 -6.55 -5.93
N PRO A 48 7.10 -5.54 -5.14
CA PRO A 48 6.00 -4.66 -5.49
C PRO A 48 6.27 -4.01 -6.84
N ILE A 49 5.27 -4.00 -7.71
CA ILE A 49 5.39 -3.32 -9.01
C ILE A 49 5.10 -1.83 -8.91
N LEU A 50 4.46 -1.41 -7.82
CA LEU A 50 4.07 -0.03 -7.57
C LEU A 50 4.30 0.28 -6.10
N THR A 51 4.97 1.40 -5.85
CA THR A 51 5.25 1.92 -4.51
C THR A 51 4.94 3.41 -4.50
N ALA A 52 4.13 3.85 -3.54
CA ALA A 52 3.87 5.25 -3.27
C ALA A 52 4.31 5.55 -1.83
N VAL A 53 5.07 6.62 -1.63
CA VAL A 53 5.52 7.07 -0.30
C VAL A 53 5.01 8.48 -0.06
N GLN A 54 4.44 8.72 1.11
CA GLN A 54 4.00 10.03 1.53
C GLN A 54 4.33 10.23 3.01
N THR A 55 4.96 11.36 3.34
CA THR A 55 5.17 11.77 4.74
C THR A 55 4.18 12.86 5.09
N VAL A 56 3.49 12.68 6.21
CA VAL A 56 2.53 13.66 6.75
C VAL A 56 2.93 14.09 8.14
N THR A 57 2.67 15.35 8.47
CA THR A 57 2.81 15.85 9.84
C THR A 57 1.51 15.58 10.59
N PRO A 58 1.53 14.81 11.69
CA PRO A 58 0.34 14.58 12.50
C PRO A 58 -0.12 15.87 13.17
N VAL A 59 -1.43 16.01 13.36
CA VAL A 59 -2.03 17.09 14.16
C VAL A 59 -2.45 16.48 15.49
N ARG A 60 -1.70 16.81 16.56
CA ARG A 60 -1.78 16.12 17.86
C ARG A 60 -1.45 14.64 17.69
N ASP A 61 -2.38 13.76 18.04
CA ASP A 61 -2.28 12.32 17.96
C ASP A 61 -2.91 11.73 16.68
N PHE A 62 -3.40 12.55 15.74
CA PHE A 62 -4.11 12.08 14.56
C PHE A 62 -3.40 12.45 13.25
N PHE A 63 -3.47 11.54 12.26
CA PHE A 63 -3.04 11.83 10.90
C PHE A 63 -3.98 11.19 9.86
N SER A 64 -4.08 11.84 8.71
CA SER A 64 -4.77 11.32 7.54
C SER A 64 -3.95 11.59 6.28
N ALA A 65 -4.06 10.67 5.33
CA ALA A 65 -3.38 10.74 4.04
C ALA A 65 -4.23 10.02 3.01
N GLN A 66 -4.13 10.46 1.77
CA GLN A 66 -4.74 9.79 0.62
C GLN A 66 -3.64 9.51 -0.38
N GLN A 67 -3.51 8.25 -0.77
CA GLN A 67 -2.58 7.82 -1.80
C GLN A 67 -3.33 7.05 -2.88
N LEU A 68 -2.85 7.21 -4.11
CA LEU A 68 -3.34 6.50 -5.27
C LEU A 68 -2.22 5.61 -5.81
N VAL A 69 -2.59 4.42 -6.25
CA VAL A 69 -1.68 3.46 -6.88
C VAL A 69 -2.30 3.01 -8.19
N SER A 70 -1.61 3.26 -9.31
CA SER A 70 -2.12 3.00 -10.66
C SER A 70 -1.82 1.59 -11.11
N VAL A 71 -2.80 0.69 -10.99
CA VAL A 71 -2.68 -0.69 -11.48
C VAL A 71 -3.00 -0.74 -12.97
N THR A 72 -2.02 -1.09 -13.81
CA THR A 72 -2.14 -1.04 -15.27
C THR A 72 -2.50 -2.37 -15.93
N GLN A 73 -2.41 -3.49 -15.20
CA GLN A 73 -2.72 -4.82 -15.73
C GLN A 73 -3.87 -5.46 -14.95
N PRO A 74 -4.76 -6.21 -15.63
CA PRO A 74 -5.78 -7.00 -14.95
C PRO A 74 -5.14 -8.14 -14.15
N GLY A 75 -5.63 -8.38 -12.94
CA GLY A 75 -5.04 -9.40 -12.05
C GLY A 75 -5.45 -9.25 -10.59
N LEU A 76 -4.98 -10.18 -9.76
CA LEU A 76 -5.07 -10.05 -8.30
C LEU A 76 -3.80 -9.37 -7.78
N TYR A 77 -3.98 -8.46 -6.82
CA TYR A 77 -2.90 -7.72 -6.20
C TYR A 77 -3.06 -7.74 -4.68
N THR A 78 -1.96 -7.92 -3.95
CA THR A 78 -1.89 -7.56 -2.53
C THR A 78 -1.42 -6.12 -2.43
N VAL A 79 -2.31 -5.23 -1.97
CA VAL A 79 -1.96 -3.86 -1.59
C VAL A 79 -1.62 -3.84 -0.12
N ALA A 80 -0.39 -3.46 0.24
CA ALA A 80 0.04 -3.33 1.61
C ALA A 80 0.36 -1.88 1.95
N VAL A 81 -0.13 -1.43 3.11
CA VAL A 81 0.15 -0.12 3.70
C VAL A 81 1.04 -0.34 4.91
N GLU A 82 2.16 0.35 4.95
CA GLU A 82 3.12 0.37 6.05
C GLU A 82 3.25 1.79 6.57
N CYS A 83 3.32 1.92 7.90
CA CYS A 83 3.54 3.21 8.56
C CYS A 83 4.86 3.17 9.32
N ALA A 84 5.60 4.27 9.25
CA ALA A 84 6.83 4.48 10.01
C ALA A 84 6.82 5.90 10.59
N PHE A 85 7.42 6.09 11.76
CA PHE A 85 7.59 7.41 12.34
C PHE A 85 8.87 8.06 11.82
N VAL A 86 8.81 9.37 11.65
CA VAL A 86 9.94 10.24 11.39
C VAL A 86 10.14 11.07 12.65
N ASP A 87 11.30 10.97 13.28
CA ASP A 87 11.63 11.76 14.48
C ASP A 87 12.17 13.16 14.15
N GLU A 88 12.48 13.94 15.18
CA GLU A 88 13.03 15.29 15.02
C GLU A 88 14.35 15.35 14.25
N GLN A 89 15.14 14.28 14.33
CA GLN A 89 16.42 14.14 13.62
C GLN A 89 16.23 13.68 12.17
N GLY A 90 14.98 13.45 11.73
CA GLY A 90 14.66 12.92 10.40
C GLY A 90 14.91 11.43 10.26
N GLN A 91 15.13 10.71 11.36
CA GLN A 91 15.37 9.27 11.35
C GLN A 91 14.03 8.54 11.18
N LEU A 92 14.03 7.52 10.31
CA LEU A 92 12.87 6.67 10.04
C LEU A 92 12.83 5.48 11.02
N TRP A 93 11.66 5.25 11.60
CA TRP A 93 11.41 4.20 12.58
C TRP A 93 10.23 3.32 12.14
N ASN A 94 10.52 2.06 11.80
CA ASN A 94 9.52 1.09 11.35
C ASN A 94 8.74 0.50 12.54
N THR A 95 7.97 1.36 13.22
CA THR A 95 7.20 1.04 14.43
C THR A 95 5.69 1.01 14.20
N GLY A 96 5.22 1.37 13.00
CA GLY A 96 3.81 1.40 12.67
C GLY A 96 3.27 0.06 12.15
N PRO A 97 1.94 -0.08 12.06
CA PRO A 97 1.31 -1.29 11.56
C PRO A 97 1.60 -1.50 10.07
N ARG A 98 1.62 -2.77 9.67
CA ARG A 98 1.55 -3.21 8.27
C ARG A 98 0.21 -3.87 8.04
N THR A 99 -0.63 -3.30 7.17
CA THR A 99 -1.94 -3.87 6.83
C THR A 99 -2.00 -4.15 5.34
N ALA A 100 -2.49 -5.33 4.97
CA ALA A 100 -2.64 -5.72 3.57
C ALA A 100 -4.09 -6.03 3.21
N ARG A 101 -4.43 -5.77 1.94
CA ARG A 101 -5.72 -6.09 1.32
C ARG A 101 -5.49 -6.65 -0.07
N VAL A 102 -6.26 -7.68 -0.42
CA VAL A 102 -6.26 -8.24 -1.77
C VAL A 102 -7.31 -7.49 -2.60
N ILE A 103 -6.91 -7.03 -3.78
CA ILE A 103 -7.80 -6.39 -4.75
C ILE A 103 -7.76 -7.15 -6.07
N LYS A 104 -8.83 -7.02 -6.86
CA LYS A 104 -8.91 -7.54 -8.22
C LYS A 104 -9.01 -6.35 -9.20
N ALA A 105 -7.99 -6.19 -10.04
CA ALA A 105 -8.02 -5.26 -11.15
C ALA A 105 -8.67 -5.93 -12.37
N HIS A 106 -9.63 -5.24 -12.96
CA HIS A 106 -10.33 -5.67 -14.16
C HIS A 106 -9.78 -4.93 -15.39
N ASP A 107 -9.95 -5.52 -16.57
CA ASP A 107 -9.67 -4.81 -17.82
C ASP A 107 -10.62 -3.61 -17.95
N ASP A 108 -10.09 -2.50 -18.49
CA ASP A 108 -10.91 -1.36 -18.86
C ASP A 108 -11.74 -1.73 -20.10
N PRO A 109 -13.09 -1.73 -20.03
CA PRO A 109 -13.94 -2.06 -21.17
C PRO A 109 -13.76 -1.10 -22.36
N THR A 110 -13.21 0.10 -22.15
CA THR A 110 -12.98 1.09 -23.20
C THR A 110 -11.78 0.78 -24.10
N SER A 111 -10.88 -0.11 -23.66
CA SER A 111 -9.70 -0.51 -24.43
C SER A 111 -10.02 -1.40 -25.64
N LYS A 112 -11.25 -1.93 -25.72
CA LYS A 112 -11.74 -2.69 -26.88
C LYS A 112 -12.62 -1.79 -27.74
N SER A 113 -11.99 -0.96 -28.57
CA SER A 113 -12.67 -0.38 -29.72
C SER A 113 -13.32 -1.55 -30.48
N THR A 114 -14.64 -1.47 -30.62
CA THR A 114 -15.44 -2.47 -31.30
C THR A 114 -15.01 -2.50 -32.76
N ALA A 115 -14.14 -3.44 -33.14
CA ALA A 115 -14.01 -3.86 -34.52
C ALA A 115 -15.30 -4.62 -34.87
N GLN A 116 -16.35 -3.85 -35.17
CA GLN A 116 -17.61 -4.37 -35.67
C GLN A 116 -17.33 -4.91 -37.07
N THR A 117 -17.05 -6.20 -37.15
CA THR A 117 -16.98 -6.94 -38.42
C THR A 117 -18.32 -6.79 -39.14
N THR A 118 -18.40 -5.85 -40.08
CA THR A 118 -19.48 -5.77 -41.05
C THR A 118 -19.41 -7.00 -41.94
N ARG A 119 -20.13 -8.06 -41.55
CA ARG A 119 -20.48 -9.15 -42.47
C ARG A 119 -21.49 -8.61 -43.48
N ALA A 120 -20.98 -8.17 -44.63
CA ALA A 120 -21.79 -7.99 -45.83
C ALA A 120 -22.47 -9.32 -46.16
N ARG A 121 -23.80 -9.32 -46.24
CA ARG A 121 -24.57 -10.43 -46.81
C ARG A 121 -24.64 -10.23 -48.33
N PHE A 122 -24.34 -11.31 -49.04
CA PHE A 122 -24.54 -11.49 -50.47
C PHE A 122 -26.04 -11.61 -50.79
#